data_AF-A0A3L7SBJ4-F1
#
_entry.id   AF-A0A3L7SBJ4-F1
#
_cell.length_a   1.000
_cell.length_b   1.000
_cell.length_c   1.000
_cell.angle_alpha   90.00
_cell.angle_beta   90.00
_cell.angle_gamma   90.00
#
_symmetry.space_group_name_H-M   'P 1'
#
loop_
_entity.id
_entity.type
_entity.pdbx_description
1 polymer ?
#
loop_
_entity_poly.entity_id
_entity_poly.type
_entity_poly.pdbx_seq_one_letter_code
_entity_poly.pdbx_strand_id
1 'polypeptide(L)'
;MNFTNTGQKVEPTTTEKTLEVALEYAKRGLSIIPIKKVTKEPSLRIWRCFLNSAAPTSEIEQWFKHPCPQGIGIILGAVSGGLIVRVFDSLSEYDKWQQK
;
A
#
# COMPACT_ATOMS: atom_id res chain seq x y z
N MET A 1 -34.12 -1.31 29.52
CA MET A 1 -33.51 -2.54 28.98
C MET A 1 -34.21 -2.85 27.68
N ASN A 2 -33.49 -2.91 26.56
CA ASN A 2 -33.84 -3.66 25.35
C ASN A 2 -32.55 -3.81 24.53
N PHE A 3 -32.23 -5.07 24.23
CA PHE A 3 -31.00 -5.52 23.63
C PHE A 3 -31.09 -5.56 22.08
N THR A 4 -29.91 -5.39 21.47
CA THR A 4 -29.45 -5.88 20.15
C THR A 4 -30.11 -5.32 18.89
N ASN A 5 -29.40 -4.40 18.22
CA ASN A 5 -29.34 -4.41 16.76
C ASN A 5 -28.17 -5.32 16.34
N THR A 6 -28.55 -6.52 15.95
CA THR A 6 -27.69 -7.58 15.42
C THR A 6 -27.46 -7.34 13.92
N GLY A 7 -26.20 -7.22 13.50
CA GLY A 7 -25.80 -7.69 12.17
C GLY A 7 -25.87 -6.73 10.98
N GLN A 8 -25.63 -5.42 11.14
CA GLN A 8 -25.17 -4.64 9.98
C GLN A 8 -23.72 -5.01 9.67
N LYS A 9 -23.49 -5.77 8.58
CA LYS A 9 -22.20 -5.82 7.89
C LYS A 9 -21.91 -4.41 7.40
N VAL A 10 -21.13 -3.64 8.15
CA VAL A 10 -20.59 -2.38 7.67
C VAL A 10 -19.57 -2.76 6.60
N GLU A 11 -19.91 -2.55 5.33
CA GLU A 11 -18.93 -2.68 4.25
C GLU A 11 -17.74 -1.77 4.57
N PRO A 12 -16.51 -2.31 4.65
CA PRO A 12 -15.39 -1.50 5.08
C PRO A 12 -15.22 -0.36 4.08
N THR A 13 -15.09 0.85 4.62
CA THR A 13 -14.86 2.04 3.80
C THR A 13 -13.56 1.86 3.01
N THR A 14 -13.46 2.47 1.82
CA THR A 14 -12.29 2.31 0.92
C THR A 14 -10.95 2.56 1.64
N THR A 15 -10.94 3.41 2.65
CA THR A 15 -9.78 3.70 3.50
C THR A 15 -9.40 2.53 4.41
N GLU A 16 -10.37 1.88 5.06
CA GLU A 16 -10.13 0.70 5.91
C GLU A 16 -9.54 -0.46 5.08
N LYS A 17 -10.08 -0.70 3.88
CA LYS A 17 -9.53 -1.70 2.95
C LYS A 17 -8.09 -1.38 2.52
N THR A 18 -7.76 -0.09 2.37
CA THR A 18 -6.40 0.33 1.97
C THR A 18 -5.40 0.11 3.11
N LEU A 19 -5.77 0.44 4.35
CA LEU A 19 -4.92 0.21 5.51
C LEU A 19 -4.64 -1.29 5.69
N GLU A 20 -5.67 -2.14 5.61
CA GLU A 20 -5.52 -3.60 5.73
C GLU A 20 -4.48 -4.15 4.73
N VAL A 21 -4.57 -3.75 3.46
CA VAL A 21 -3.61 -4.15 2.42
C VAL A 21 -2.20 -3.61 2.71
N ALA A 22 -2.08 -2.36 3.15
CA ALA A 22 -0.77 -1.77 3.48
C ALA A 22 -0.08 -2.54 4.62
N LEU A 23 -0.83 -2.92 5.65
CA LEU A 23 -0.31 -3.70 6.78
C LEU A 23 0.08 -5.12 6.36
N GLU A 24 -0.70 -5.78 5.51
CA GLU A 24 -0.37 -7.11 5.00
C GLU A 24 0.89 -7.10 4.13
N TYR A 25 1.09 -6.06 3.31
CA TYR A 25 2.34 -5.90 2.56
C TYR A 25 3.53 -5.66 3.48
N ALA A 26 3.39 -4.80 4.49
CA ALA A 26 4.44 -4.57 5.48
C ALA A 26 4.80 -5.84 6.25
N LYS A 27 3.81 -6.65 6.62
CA LYS A 27 4.01 -7.97 7.26
C LYS A 27 4.80 -8.95 6.38
N ARG A 28 4.72 -8.82 5.06
CA ARG A 28 5.53 -9.59 4.09
C ARG A 28 6.94 -9.02 3.87
N GLY A 29 7.33 -8.00 4.62
CA GLY A 29 8.64 -7.37 4.52
C GLY A 29 8.75 -6.31 3.42
N LEU A 30 7.62 -5.79 2.91
CA LEU A 30 7.63 -4.71 1.92
C LEU A 30 7.66 -3.34 2.62
N SER A 31 8.51 -2.44 2.10
CA SER A 31 8.60 -1.05 2.58
C SER A 31 7.49 -0.22 1.93
N ILE A 32 6.53 0.21 2.76
CA ILE A 32 5.32 0.91 2.33
C ILE A 32 5.42 2.40 2.59
N ILE A 33 4.94 3.21 1.64
CA ILE A 33 4.69 4.64 1.81
C ILE A 33 3.32 5.01 1.25
N PRO A 34 2.66 6.05 1.77
CA PRO A 34 1.47 6.59 1.14
C PRO A 34 1.83 7.43 -0.10
N ILE A 35 0.97 7.36 -1.11
CA ILE A 35 1.06 8.19 -2.31
C ILE A 35 -0.26 8.93 -2.59
N LYS A 36 -0.18 10.04 -3.32
CA LYS A 36 -1.36 10.76 -3.83
C LYS A 36 -1.99 9.94 -4.96
N LYS A 37 -3.29 9.60 -4.89
CA LYS A 37 -3.92 8.74 -5.91
C LYS A 37 -3.84 9.26 -7.35
N VAL A 38 -3.93 10.59 -7.53
CA VAL A 38 -3.98 11.20 -8.87
C VAL A 38 -2.57 11.33 -9.46
N THR A 39 -1.65 11.97 -8.74
CA THR A 39 -0.29 12.24 -9.27
C THR A 39 0.68 11.08 -9.07
N LYS A 40 0.31 10.09 -8.23
CA LYS A 40 1.16 8.95 -7.82
C LYS A 40 2.46 9.34 -7.13
N GLU A 41 2.59 10.59 -6.68
CA GLU A 41 3.73 11.09 -5.93
C GLU A 41 3.65 10.65 -4.46
N PRO A 42 4.78 10.48 -3.76
CA PRO A 42 4.81 10.29 -2.31
C PRO A 42 4.05 11.41 -1.57
N SER A 43 3.18 11.01 -0.63
CA SER A 43 2.47 11.96 0.24
C SER A 43 3.39 12.52 1.34
N LEU A 44 4.53 11.88 1.59
CA LEU A 44 5.49 12.25 2.64
C LEU A 44 6.66 13.07 2.06
N ARG A 45 7.01 14.19 2.70
CA ARG A 45 8.21 14.98 2.32
C ARG A 45 9.51 14.19 2.52
N ILE A 46 9.56 13.35 3.55
CA ILE A 46 10.75 12.59 3.96
C ILE A 46 10.75 11.13 3.46
N TRP A 47 9.99 10.81 2.41
CA TRP A 47 9.84 9.43 1.93
C TRP A 47 11.17 8.73 1.60
N ARG A 48 12.21 9.49 1.25
CA ARG A 48 13.55 8.98 0.91
C ARG A 48 14.22 8.26 2.09
N CYS A 49 13.83 8.54 3.33
CA CYS A 49 14.31 7.79 4.50
C CYS A 49 13.94 6.30 4.39
N PHE A 50 12.83 5.99 3.72
CA PHE A 50 12.34 4.63 3.54
C PHE A 50 13.01 3.85 2.39
N LEU A 51 14.01 4.47 1.72
CA LEU A 51 14.89 3.76 0.77
C LEU A 51 15.81 2.76 1.47
N ASN A 52 16.15 3.00 2.74
CA ASN A 52 17.12 2.20 3.49
C ASN A 52 16.49 1.46 4.68
N SER A 53 15.35 1.91 5.20
CA SER A 53 14.67 1.28 6.35
C SER A 53 13.16 1.36 6.17
N ALA A 54 12.45 0.24 6.34
CA ALA A 54 11.00 0.24 6.30
C ALA A 54 10.39 1.01 7.48
N ALA A 55 9.20 1.57 7.26
CA ALA A 55 8.44 2.24 8.31
C ALA A 55 7.88 1.23 9.32
N PRO A 56 7.78 1.58 10.62
CA PRO A 56 7.10 0.74 11.59
C PRO A 56 5.60 0.70 11.34
N THR A 57 4.96 -0.39 11.74
CA THR A 57 3.51 -0.62 11.60
C THR A 57 2.66 0.55 12.09
N SER A 58 3.04 1.18 13.22
CA SER A 58 2.32 2.32 13.80
C SER A 58 2.32 3.56 12.90
N GLU A 59 3.38 3.80 12.13
CA GLU A 59 3.42 4.91 11.16
C GLU A 59 2.50 4.61 9.97
N ILE A 60 2.52 3.37 9.48
CA ILE A 60 1.62 2.91 8.41
C ILE A 60 0.16 3.11 8.82
N GLU A 61 -0.21 2.66 10.03
CA GLU A 61 -1.55 2.89 10.59
C GLU A 61 -1.92 4.37 10.59
N GLN A 62 -1.01 5.24 11.04
CA GLN A 62 -1.26 6.68 11.09
C GLN A 62 -1.48 7.29 9.70
N TRP A 63 -0.72 6.88 8.69
CA TRP A 63 -0.83 7.42 7.34
C TRP A 63 -2.19 7.10 6.72
N PHE A 64 -2.72 5.90 6.93
CA PHE A 64 -3.98 5.46 6.33
C PHE A 64 -5.21 5.65 7.24
N LYS A 65 -5.05 6.19 8.46
CA LYS A 65 -6.16 6.47 9.39
C LYS A 65 -7.05 7.64 8.96
N HIS A 66 -6.51 8.62 8.23
CA HIS A 66 -7.26 9.83 7.87
C HIS A 66 -8.08 9.63 6.58
N PRO A 67 -9.27 10.26 6.47
CA PRO A 67 -10.18 10.11 5.32
C PRO A 67 -9.65 10.72 4.01
N CYS A 68 -8.36 11.09 3.93
CA CYS A 68 -7.75 11.49 2.68
C CYS A 68 -7.44 10.23 1.85
N PRO A 69 -7.98 10.11 0.63
CA PRO A 69 -7.76 8.92 -0.18
C PRO A 69 -6.30 8.86 -0.64
N GLN A 70 -5.51 8.06 0.07
CA GLN A 70 -4.12 7.75 -0.26
C GLN A 70 -4.07 6.43 -1.03
N GLY A 71 -3.13 6.33 -1.96
CA GLY A 71 -2.73 5.06 -2.56
C GLY A 71 -1.56 4.46 -1.78
N ILE A 72 -1.18 3.23 -2.12
CA ILE A 72 -0.04 2.53 -1.56
C ILE A 72 1.12 2.60 -2.56
N GLY A 73 2.26 3.13 -2.12
CA GLY A 73 3.54 3.00 -2.80
C GLY A 73 4.40 1.95 -2.11
N ILE A 74 5.16 1.19 -2.89
CA ILE A 74 6.15 0.23 -2.40
C ILE A 74 7.53 0.70 -2.82
N ILE A 75 8.44 0.83 -1.86
CA ILE A 75 9.84 1.11 -2.16
C ILE A 75 10.52 -0.19 -2.55
N LEU A 76 11.06 -0.27 -3.77
CA LEU A 76 11.67 -1.48 -4.31
C LEU A 76 13.11 -1.69 -3.78
N GLY A 77 13.72 -2.81 -4.15
CA GLY A 77 15.11 -3.12 -3.85
C GLY A 77 15.32 -3.73 -2.46
N ALA A 78 16.51 -3.50 -1.89
CA ALA A 78 16.98 -4.20 -0.69
C ALA A 78 16.05 -4.03 0.52
N VAL A 79 15.47 -2.84 0.71
CA VAL A 79 14.54 -2.55 1.82
C VAL A 79 13.23 -3.37 1.75
N SER A 80 12.92 -3.94 0.57
CA SER A 80 11.77 -4.83 0.34
C SER A 80 12.22 -6.23 -0.08
N GLY A 81 13.30 -6.75 0.52
CA GLY A 81 13.77 -8.11 0.27
C GLY A 81 14.33 -8.34 -1.14
N GLY A 82 14.80 -7.29 -1.80
CA GLY A 82 15.31 -7.38 -3.18
C GLY A 82 14.22 -7.36 -4.25
N LEU A 83 13.00 -6.94 -3.91
CA LEU A 83 11.90 -6.84 -4.87
C LEU A 83 12.24 -5.94 -6.06
N ILE A 84 12.04 -6.46 -7.27
CA ILE A 84 12.14 -5.73 -8.53
C ILE A 84 10.80 -5.83 -9.24
N VAL A 85 10.36 -4.75 -9.88
CA VAL A 85 9.13 -4.70 -10.66
C VAL A 85 9.46 -4.37 -12.10
N ARG A 86 8.86 -5.12 -13.02
CA ARG A 86 8.83 -4.79 -14.44
C ARG A 86 7.40 -4.44 -14.82
N VAL A 87 7.23 -3.25 -15.37
CA VAL A 87 5.92 -2.74 -15.79
C VAL A 87 5.85 -2.85 -17.31
N PHE A 88 4.70 -3.30 -17.80
CA PHE A 88 4.37 -3.38 -19.21
C PHE A 88 3.13 -2.53 -19.46
N ASP A 89 3.09 -1.85 -20.60
CA ASP A 89 1.94 -1.00 -20.94
C ASP A 89 0.77 -1.85 -21.49
N SER A 90 1.07 -3.06 -21.98
CA SER A 90 0.05 -4.03 -22.39
C SER A 90 0.42 -5.47 -22.06
N LEU A 91 -0.60 -6.33 -21.98
CA LEU A 91 -0.42 -7.78 -21.85
C LEU A 91 0.36 -8.37 -23.04
N SER A 92 0.17 -7.82 -24.24
CA SER A 92 0.88 -8.30 -25.45
C SER A 92 2.40 -8.08 -25.39
N GLU A 93 2.85 -7.02 -24.70
CA GLU A 93 4.29 -6.77 -24.49
C GLU A 93 4.88 -7.73 -23.46
N TYR A 94 4.13 -8.03 -22.41
CA TYR A 94 4.48 -9.07 -21.45
C TYR A 94 4.59 -10.43 -22.16
N ASP A 95 3.62 -10.79 -23.01
CA ASP A 95 3.60 -12.06 -23.74
C ASP A 95 4.84 -12.26 -24.62
N LYS A 96 5.26 -11.20 -25.33
CA LYS A 96 6.48 -11.23 -26.14
C LYS A 96 7.74 -11.37 -25.29
N TRP A 97 7.75 -10.77 -24.10
CA TRP A 97 8.90 -10.82 -23.21
C TRP A 97 9.07 -12.21 -22.56
N GLN A 98 7.99 -12.84 -22.10
CA GLN A 98 8.05 -14.14 -21.40
C GLN A 98 8.41 -15.33 -22.30
N GLN A 99 8.24 -15.20 -23.62
CA GLN A 99 8.53 -16.26 -24.60
C GLN A 99 10.03 -16.41 -24.93
N LYS A 100 10.89 -15.58 -24.33
CA LYS A 100 12.35 -15.62 -24.49
C LYS A 100 13.01 -16.11 -23.21
#